data_AF-A0A2I0JUD8-F1
#
_entry.id   AF-A0A2I0JUD8-F1
#
_cell.length_a   1.000
_cell.length_b   1.000
_cell.length_c   1.000
_cell.angle_alpha   90.00
_cell.angle_beta   90.00
_cell.angle_gamma   90.00
#
_symmetry.space_group_name_H-M   'P 1'
#
loop_
_entity.id
_entity.type
_entity.pdbx_description
1 polymer ?
#
loop_
_entity_poly.entity_id
_entity_poly.type
_entity_poly.pdbx_seq_one_letter_code
_entity_poly.pdbx_strand_id
1 'polypeptide(L)'
;MSMVLPGVVGLKLSGKLKEGVTATDLVLTVAQMLRKHGVVGKFVEFYGEGMRELSLEDRATIANMSPDYAAIMGFFRIDNVTLQYLKLIGKYDENVFMIEAYLRANKMFVDYDEPVAETVYSSYLELNLNDIEPCVSGPKR
;
A
#
# COMPACT_ATOMS: atom_id res chain seq x y z
N MET A 1 -10.62 4.12 -22.51
CA MET A 1 -11.38 3.30 -21.54
C MET A 1 -12.43 4.19 -20.90
N SER A 2 -13.66 3.71 -20.74
CA SER A 2 -14.72 4.38 -19.96
C SER A 2 -14.86 3.66 -18.62
N MET A 3 -14.86 4.40 -17.52
CA MET A 3 -14.95 3.86 -16.16
C MET A 3 -15.76 4.81 -15.28
N VAL A 4 -16.62 4.24 -14.42
CA VAL A 4 -17.32 5.00 -13.37
C VAL A 4 -16.30 5.37 -12.29
N LEU A 5 -16.34 6.62 -11.80
CA LEU A 5 -15.45 7.07 -10.72
C LEU A 5 -15.63 6.15 -9.49
N PRO A 6 -14.61 5.37 -9.10
CA PRO A 6 -14.75 4.40 -8.03
C PRO A 6 -14.64 5.08 -6.67
N GLY A 7 -15.26 4.49 -5.66
CA GLY A 7 -14.95 4.84 -4.28
C GLY A 7 -13.51 4.43 -3.93
N VAL A 8 -12.90 5.12 -2.98
CA VAL A 8 -11.55 4.81 -2.49
C VAL A 8 -11.64 4.38 -1.03
N VAL A 9 -11.12 3.21 -0.70
CA VAL A 9 -11.00 2.70 0.66
C VAL A 9 -9.60 3.00 1.17
N GLY A 10 -9.49 3.82 2.20
CA GLY A 10 -8.22 4.05 2.88
C GLY A 10 -7.94 2.94 3.88
N LEU A 11 -6.82 2.23 3.72
CA LEU A 11 -6.33 1.26 4.71
C LEU A 11 -5.09 1.83 5.39
N LYS A 12 -5.26 2.25 6.64
CA LYS A 12 -4.20 2.81 7.48
C LYS A 12 -3.39 1.70 8.12
N LEU A 13 -2.09 1.67 7.86
CA LEU A 13 -1.13 0.80 8.51
C LEU A 13 -0.42 1.54 9.63
N SER A 14 -0.32 0.91 10.79
CA SER A 14 0.42 1.41 11.96
C SER A 14 1.27 0.32 12.60
N GLY A 15 2.18 0.69 13.50
CA GLY A 15 3.06 -0.28 14.16
C GLY A 15 4.10 -0.92 13.23
N LYS A 16 4.61 -2.08 13.63
CA LYS A 16 5.66 -2.83 12.92
C LYS A 16 5.34 -4.32 12.88
N LEU A 17 5.84 -5.02 11.85
CA LEU A 17 5.72 -6.48 11.80
C LEU A 17 6.56 -7.11 12.91
N LYS A 18 5.99 -8.09 13.61
CA LYS A 18 6.72 -8.89 14.61
C LYS A 18 7.75 -9.79 13.94
N GLU A 19 8.80 -10.13 14.69
CA GLU A 19 9.74 -11.16 14.26
C GLU A 19 9.02 -12.50 14.00
N GLY A 20 9.36 -13.15 12.89
CA GLY A 20 8.71 -14.39 12.44
C GLY A 20 7.42 -14.19 11.63
N VAL A 21 6.90 -12.96 11.51
CA VAL A 21 5.82 -12.62 10.59
C VAL A 21 6.41 -12.27 9.22
N THR A 22 5.84 -12.84 8.17
CA THR A 22 6.28 -12.67 6.79
C THR A 22 5.38 -11.72 6.00
N ALA A 23 5.87 -11.27 4.84
CA ALA A 23 5.08 -10.50 3.88
C ALA A 23 3.79 -11.24 3.48
N THR A 24 3.86 -12.56 3.34
CA THR A 24 2.70 -13.41 3.02
C THR A 24 1.62 -13.30 4.10
N ASP A 25 2.01 -13.33 5.38
CA ASP A 25 1.06 -13.24 6.50
C ASP A 25 0.32 -11.90 6.49
N LEU A 26 1.05 -10.82 6.23
CA LEU A 26 0.48 -9.50 6.06
C LEU A 26 -0.52 -9.48 4.90
N VAL A 27 -0.14 -10.00 3.74
CA VAL A 27 -1.00 -9.93 2.55
C VAL A 27 -2.27 -10.76 2.74
N LEU A 28 -2.17 -11.94 3.34
CA LEU A 28 -3.34 -12.78 3.65
C LEU A 28 -4.29 -12.08 4.64
N THR A 29 -3.75 -11.45 5.68
CA THR A 29 -4.52 -10.67 6.65
C THR A 29 -5.24 -9.51 5.98
N VAL A 30 -4.52 -8.72 5.17
CA VAL A 30 -5.07 -7.59 4.41
C VAL A 30 -6.17 -8.05 3.45
N ALA A 31 -5.93 -9.12 2.69
CA ALA A 31 -6.89 -9.66 1.74
C ALA A 31 -8.19 -10.11 2.44
N GLN A 32 -8.07 -10.80 3.57
CA GLN A 32 -9.23 -11.21 4.38
C GLN A 32 -10.02 -10.00 4.90
N MET A 33 -9.33 -8.98 5.42
CA MET A 33 -9.96 -7.75 5.92
C MET A 33 -10.70 -6.99 4.82
N LEU A 34 -10.05 -6.75 3.69
CA LEU A 34 -10.62 -6.02 2.55
C LEU A 34 -11.81 -6.78 1.94
N ARG A 35 -11.72 -8.11 1.86
CA ARG A 35 -12.83 -8.95 1.40
C ARG A 35 -14.02 -8.88 2.33
N LYS A 36 -13.80 -8.89 3.65
CA LYS A 36 -14.87 -8.75 4.66
C LYS A 36 -15.53 -7.38 4.60
N HIS A 37 -14.75 -6.33 4.33
CA HIS A 37 -15.26 -4.96 4.20
C HIS A 37 -16.08 -4.72 2.92
N GLY A 38 -15.76 -5.43 1.83
CA GLY A 38 -16.47 -5.31 0.56
C GLY A 38 -15.94 -4.16 -0.30
N VAL A 39 -14.79 -4.41 -0.94
CA VAL A 39 -14.10 -3.46 -1.82
C VAL A 39 -14.32 -3.71 -3.32
N VAL A 40 -15.35 -4.50 -3.67
CA VAL A 40 -15.71 -4.79 -5.07
C VAL A 40 -15.93 -3.50 -5.85
N GLY A 41 -15.17 -3.32 -6.93
CA GLY A 41 -15.30 -2.15 -7.81
C GLY A 41 -14.76 -0.84 -7.21
N LYS A 42 -13.98 -0.90 -6.12
CA LYS A 42 -13.35 0.25 -5.47
C LYS A 42 -11.85 0.24 -5.64
N PHE A 43 -11.22 1.38 -5.41
CA PHE A 43 -9.78 1.46 -5.17
C PHE A 43 -9.50 1.24 -3.69
N VAL A 44 -8.35 0.67 -3.38
CA VAL A 44 -7.80 0.59 -2.02
C VAL A 44 -6.51 1.39 -2.01
N GLU A 45 -6.40 2.37 -1.13
CA GLU A 45 -5.18 3.15 -0.93
C GLU A 45 -4.59 2.84 0.44
N PHE A 46 -3.32 2.47 0.45
CA PHE A 46 -2.58 2.15 1.66
C PHE A 46 -1.81 3.38 2.14
N TYR A 47 -1.94 3.69 3.43
CA TYR A 47 -1.33 4.89 4.03
C TYR A 47 -1.00 4.66 5.51
N GLY A 48 -0.38 5.64 6.17
CA GLY A 48 -0.07 5.59 7.60
C GLY A 48 1.40 5.29 7.91
N GLU A 49 1.75 5.34 9.19
CA GLU A 49 3.14 5.22 9.66
C GLU A 49 3.77 3.86 9.38
N GLY A 50 2.95 2.79 9.35
CA GLY A 50 3.40 1.42 9.09
C GLY A 50 3.92 1.23 7.66
N MET A 51 3.67 2.19 6.76
CA MET A 51 4.23 2.19 5.41
C MET A 51 5.76 2.22 5.39
N ARG A 52 6.39 2.78 6.43
CA ARG A 52 7.86 2.82 6.58
C ARG A 52 8.47 1.43 6.76
N GLU A 53 7.71 0.47 7.27
CA GLU A 53 8.19 -0.88 7.56
C GLU A 53 8.08 -1.80 6.35
N LEU A 54 7.39 -1.38 5.29
CA LEU A 54 7.15 -2.20 4.11
C LEU A 54 8.14 -1.88 3.00
N SER A 55 8.87 -2.91 2.57
CA SER A 55 9.69 -2.86 1.36
C SER A 55 8.83 -2.67 0.11
N LEU A 56 9.44 -2.34 -1.03
CA LEU A 56 8.69 -2.20 -2.27
C LEU A 56 8.15 -3.56 -2.74
N GLU A 57 8.87 -4.64 -2.46
CA GLU A 57 8.49 -6.02 -2.72
C GLU A 57 7.22 -6.41 -1.94
N ASP A 58 7.13 -6.02 -0.67
CA ASP A 58 5.94 -6.27 0.16
C ASP A 58 4.72 -5.53 -0.41
N ARG A 59 4.90 -4.24 -0.75
CA ARG A 59 3.85 -3.41 -1.37
C ARG A 59 3.37 -4.01 -2.69
N ALA A 60 4.30 -4.45 -3.54
CA ALA A 60 3.99 -5.11 -4.80
C ALA A 60 3.21 -6.42 -4.58
N THR A 61 3.58 -7.20 -3.57
CA THR A 61 2.88 -8.44 -3.21
C THR A 61 1.42 -8.15 -2.80
N ILE A 62 1.20 -7.13 -1.97
CA ILE A 62 -0.14 -6.71 -1.55
C ILE A 62 -0.97 -6.18 -2.74
N ALA A 63 -0.36 -5.35 -3.58
CA ALA A 63 -1.03 -4.80 -4.76
C ALA A 63 -1.39 -5.90 -5.78
N ASN A 64 -0.53 -6.90 -5.96
CA ASN A 64 -0.77 -8.02 -6.87
C ASN A 64 -1.96 -8.90 -6.45
N MET A 65 -2.30 -8.94 -5.15
CA MET A 65 -3.48 -9.64 -4.64
C MET A 65 -4.79 -8.84 -4.74
N SER A 66 -4.80 -7.69 -5.43
CA SER A 66 -6.04 -6.92 -5.70
C SER A 66 -7.22 -7.77 -6.20
N PRO A 67 -7.02 -8.73 -7.12
CA PRO A 67 -8.10 -9.62 -7.56
C PRO A 67 -8.69 -10.48 -6.43
N ASP A 68 -7.88 -10.89 -5.44
CA ASP A 68 -8.29 -11.78 -4.35
C ASP A 68 -9.24 -11.11 -3.35
N TYR A 69 -9.08 -9.80 -3.14
CA TYR A 69 -10.03 -8.98 -2.38
C TYR A 69 -11.01 -8.19 -3.26
N ALA A 70 -11.01 -8.44 -4.58
CA ALA A 70 -11.91 -7.87 -5.58
C ALA A 70 -11.86 -6.34 -5.75
N ALA A 71 -10.77 -5.68 -5.35
CA ALA A 71 -10.56 -4.27 -5.67
C ALA A 71 -10.16 -4.10 -7.15
N ILE A 72 -10.39 -2.91 -7.70
CA ILE A 72 -9.87 -2.57 -9.04
C ILE A 72 -8.34 -2.37 -8.97
N MET A 73 -7.83 -1.79 -7.88
CA MET A 73 -6.39 -1.66 -7.61
C MET A 73 -6.11 -1.47 -6.12
N GLY A 74 -4.92 -1.91 -5.70
CA GLY A 74 -4.24 -1.51 -4.47
C GLY A 74 -3.16 -0.47 -4.78
N PHE A 75 -3.31 0.74 -4.26
CA PHE A 75 -2.46 1.88 -4.55
C PHE A 75 -1.57 2.22 -3.34
N PHE A 76 -0.27 2.31 -3.61
CA PHE A 76 0.74 2.80 -2.68
C PHE A 76 1.31 4.09 -3.26
N ARG A 77 1.26 5.18 -2.49
CA ARG A 77 1.83 6.46 -2.92
C ARG A 77 3.35 6.36 -3.08
N ILE A 78 3.89 7.15 -3.99
CA ILE A 78 5.33 7.21 -4.22
C ILE A 78 5.97 7.97 -3.05
N ASP A 79 6.99 7.34 -2.48
CA ASP A 79 7.75 7.81 -1.33
C ASP A 79 9.25 7.52 -1.51
N ASN A 80 10.03 7.80 -0.47
CA ASN A 80 11.47 7.56 -0.47
C ASN A 80 11.84 6.10 -0.77
N VAL A 81 11.09 5.11 -0.25
CA VAL A 81 11.33 3.68 -0.54
C VAL A 81 11.22 3.40 -2.03
N THR A 82 10.24 3.99 -2.69
CA THR A 82 10.05 3.86 -4.14
C THR A 82 11.22 4.47 -4.93
N LEU A 83 11.70 5.66 -4.54
CA LEU A 83 12.85 6.28 -5.19
C LEU A 83 14.15 5.49 -4.98
N GLN A 84 14.37 4.94 -3.78
CA GLN A 84 15.52 4.07 -3.53
C GLN A 84 15.47 2.80 -4.36
N TYR A 85 14.29 2.21 -4.53
CA TYR A 85 14.12 1.07 -5.41
C TYR A 85 14.43 1.41 -6.88
N LEU A 86 14.02 2.58 -7.38
CA LEU A 86 14.38 3.03 -8.74
C LEU A 86 15.90 3.12 -8.92
N LYS A 87 16.64 3.60 -7.91
CA LYS A 87 18.12 3.61 -7.93
C LYS A 87 18.68 2.19 -7.94
N LEU A 88 18.13 1.30 -7.11
CA LEU A 88 18.55 -0.10 -7.00
C LEU A 88 18.45 -0.84 -8.35
N ILE A 89 17.40 -0.58 -9.13
CA ILE A 89 17.22 -1.18 -10.47
C ILE A 89 18.00 -0.46 -11.58
N GLY A 90 18.93 0.44 -11.22
CA GLY A 90 19.87 1.07 -12.15
C GLY A 90 19.37 2.34 -12.84
N LYS A 91 18.36 3.04 -12.30
CA LYS A 91 18.01 4.37 -12.81
C LYS A 91 19.08 5.39 -12.40
N TYR A 92 19.51 6.21 -13.35
CA TYR A 92 20.46 7.30 -13.11
C TYR A 92 19.93 8.30 -12.08
N ASP A 93 20.83 8.83 -11.23
CA ASP A 93 20.47 9.77 -10.16
C ASP A 93 19.73 11.02 -10.69
N GLU A 94 20.13 11.54 -11.85
CA GLU A 94 19.47 12.68 -12.49
C GLU A 94 17.99 12.40 -12.78
N ASN A 95 17.67 11.18 -13.24
CA ASN A 95 16.29 10.79 -13.50
C ASN A 95 15.48 10.67 -12.22
N VAL A 96 16.06 10.06 -11.18
CA VAL A 96 15.37 9.91 -9.89
C VAL A 96 15.11 11.28 -9.26
N PHE A 97 16.07 12.20 -9.35
CA PHE A 97 15.90 13.59 -8.93
C PHE A 97 14.78 14.29 -9.69
N MET A 98 14.74 14.18 -11.03
CA MET A 98 13.66 14.75 -11.84
C MET A 98 12.29 14.16 -11.48
N ILE A 99 12.21 12.85 -11.25
CA ILE A 99 10.98 12.16 -10.84
C ILE A 99 10.50 12.71 -9.50
N GLU A 100 11.38 12.80 -8.49
CA GLU A 100 11.03 13.34 -7.18
C GLU A 100 10.55 14.80 -7.27
N ALA A 101 11.30 15.65 -7.97
CA ALA A 101 10.95 17.06 -8.14
C ALA A 101 9.57 17.23 -8.79
N TYR A 102 9.28 16.45 -9.83
CA TYR A 102 7.98 16.44 -10.48
C TYR A 102 6.85 15.99 -9.54
N LEU A 103 7.05 14.89 -8.81
CA LEU A 103 6.04 14.35 -7.91
C LEU A 103 5.75 15.31 -6.74
N ARG A 104 6.78 15.93 -6.17
CA ARG A 104 6.63 16.94 -5.11
C ARG A 104 5.90 18.19 -5.62
N ALA A 105 6.28 18.71 -6.80
CA ALA A 105 5.62 19.87 -7.40
C ALA A 105 4.12 19.65 -7.65
N ASN A 106 3.73 18.40 -7.94
CA ASN A 106 2.35 18.01 -8.20
C ASN A 106 1.62 17.41 -6.99
N LYS A 107 2.21 17.43 -5.78
CA LYS A 107 1.63 16.86 -4.56
C LYS A 107 1.29 15.36 -4.67
N MET A 108 2.08 14.63 -5.46
CA MET A 108 1.96 13.17 -5.66
C MET A 108 3.04 12.38 -4.92
N PHE A 109 4.01 13.07 -4.31
CA PHE A 109 5.01 12.46 -3.44
C PHE A 109 4.54 12.50 -1.99
N VAL A 110 4.76 11.41 -1.25
CA VAL A 110 4.56 11.38 0.20
C VAL A 110 5.90 11.19 0.89
N ASP A 111 6.21 12.15 1.76
CA ASP A 111 7.24 12.01 2.75
C ASP A 111 6.59 11.67 4.10
N TYR A 112 6.81 10.45 4.58
CA TYR A 112 6.20 10.02 5.84
C TYR A 112 6.81 10.74 7.05
N ASP A 113 7.98 11.38 6.90
CA ASP A 113 8.65 12.16 7.95
C ASP A 113 8.12 13.60 8.06
N GLU A 114 7.28 14.02 7.11
CA GLU A 114 6.59 15.30 7.13
C GLU A 114 5.10 15.11 7.52
N PRO A 115 4.42 16.16 8.01
CA PRO A 115 2.98 16.13 8.19
C PRO A 115 2.26 15.82 6.87
N VAL A 116 1.67 14.62 6.78
CA VAL A 116 0.93 14.21 5.59
C VAL A 116 -0.43 14.91 5.59
N ALA A 117 -0.77 15.56 4.47
CA ALA A 117 -2.07 16.19 4.29
C ALA A 117 -3.21 15.16 4.43
N GLU A 118 -4.27 15.56 5.15
CA GLU A 118 -5.42 14.70 5.38
C GLU A 118 -6.10 14.35 4.04
N THR A 119 -6.35 13.05 3.84
CA THR A 119 -7.00 12.54 2.63
C THR A 119 -8.38 12.02 2.99
N VAL A 120 -9.37 12.41 2.18
CA VAL A 120 -10.75 11.96 2.36
C VAL A 120 -10.97 10.70 1.54
N TYR A 121 -11.29 9.60 2.21
CA TYR A 121 -11.63 8.32 1.60
C TYR A 121 -13.13 8.06 1.72
N SER A 122 -13.67 7.21 0.85
CA SER A 122 -15.07 6.78 0.91
C SER A 122 -15.36 5.88 2.11
N SER A 123 -14.34 5.16 2.60
CA SER A 123 -14.40 4.40 3.85
C SER A 123 -12.99 4.15 4.37
N TYR A 124 -12.88 3.90 5.67
CA TYR A 124 -11.61 3.77 6.38
C TYR A 124 -11.51 2.39 7.03
N LEU A 125 -10.33 1.79 6.97
CA LEU A 125 -9.92 0.61 7.70
C LEU A 125 -8.56 0.90 8.36
N GLU A 126 -8.30 0.26 9.50
CA GLU A 126 -7.03 0.37 10.19
C GLU A 126 -6.49 -1.03 10.48
N LEU A 127 -5.18 -1.21 10.32
CA LEU A 127 -4.45 -2.43 10.63
C LEU A 127 -3.16 -2.07 11.37
N ASN A 128 -3.05 -2.52 12.60
CA ASN A 128 -1.80 -2.48 13.35
C ASN A 128 -0.96 -3.71 12.97
N LEU A 129 0.22 -3.49 12.40
CA LEU A 129 1.13 -4.54 11.95
C LEU A 129 1.60 -5.45 13.11
N ASN A 130 1.53 -4.96 14.36
CA ASN A 130 1.81 -5.78 15.53
C ASN A 130 0.74 -6.86 15.76
N ASP A 131 -0.48 -6.71 15.26
CA ASP A 131 -1.57 -7.65 15.51
C ASP A 131 -1.56 -8.82 14.51
N ILE A 132 -0.60 -8.83 13.60
CA ILE A 132 -0.46 -9.88 12.58
C ILE A 132 0.25 -11.09 13.19
N GLU A 133 -0.30 -12.27 12.88
CA GLU A 133 0.24 -13.57 13.28
C GLU A 133 0.58 -14.39 12.04
N PRO A 134 1.58 -15.30 12.12
CA PRO A 134 1.89 -16.23 11.04
C PRO A 134 0.64 -17.04 10.63
N CYS A 135 0.35 -17.12 9.33
CA CYS A 135 -0.87 -17.70 8.82
C CYS A 135 -0.70 -18.41 7.46
N VAL A 136 -1.68 -19.23 7.13
CA VAL A 136 -1.77 -19.95 5.85
C VAL A 136 -3.22 -19.87 5.36
N SER A 137 -3.43 -19.67 4.06
CA SER A 137 -4.77 -19.72 3.44
C SER A 137 -5.03 -21.11 2.84
N GLY A 138 -6.21 -21.67 3.11
CA GLY A 138 -6.62 -22.97 2.58
C GLY A 138 -7.68 -23.70 3.43
N PRO A 139 -8.10 -24.90 3.00
CA PRO A 139 -7.70 -25.59 1.77
C PRO A 139 -8.50 -25.15 0.52
N LYS A 140 -9.54 -24.31 0.68
CA LYS A 140 -10.40 -23.90 -0.45
C LYS A 140 -10.46 -22.39 -0.68
N ARG A 141 -10.35 -21.58 0.37
CA ARG A 141 -10.27 -20.11 0.36
C ARG A 141 -9.65 -19.64 1.67
#